data_AF-A0A3B1DTP1-F1
#
_entry.id   AF-A0A3B1DTP1-F1
#
_cell.length_a   1.000
_cell.length_b   1.000
_cell.length_c   1.000
_cell.angle_alpha   90.00
_cell.angle_beta   90.00
_cell.angle_gamma   90.00
#
_symmetry.space_group_name_H-M   'P 1'
#
loop_
_entity.id
_entity.type
_entity.pdbx_description
1 polymer ?
#
loop_
_entity_poly.entity_id
_entity_poly.type
_entity_poly.pdbx_seq_one_letter_code
_entity_poly.pdbx_strand_id
1 'polypeptide(L)'
;MSRHHRSTVALAALTIAAAAHAQTVWYNGDPDLVNGLSAEFNTNVTDAYVFEDFNFGGGTITDIWGNFFMDFNAVGFMYEIRSNVSNGFGGVLHASGNTNGSYSQALNGFNAFGYDGYEFRADIPDIFLGAGTYMLALSPIGSGQGNSFVQSTSGLNGVGSPNDNDLNWFQSIHWGTTYFENYLQGSDFSYGVNVPAPASVALLGLGGLIATRRRRG
;
A
#
# COMPACT_ATOMS: atom_id res chain seq x y z
N MET A 1 -51.90 28.23 -35.69
CA MET A 1 -50.54 28.51 -35.19
C MET A 1 -50.57 28.29 -33.68
N SER A 2 -50.12 27.12 -33.18
CA SER A 2 -48.78 26.89 -32.57
C SER A 2 -48.61 27.66 -31.24
N ARG A 3 -48.40 27.10 -30.03
CA ARG A 3 -47.83 25.82 -29.54
C ARG A 3 -48.34 25.59 -28.09
N HIS A 4 -48.70 24.36 -27.73
CA HIS A 4 -48.75 23.94 -26.32
C HIS A 4 -47.36 23.44 -25.90
N HIS A 5 -46.72 24.11 -24.93
CA HIS A 5 -45.50 23.62 -24.30
C HIS A 5 -45.85 22.47 -23.34
N ARG A 6 -45.38 21.26 -23.65
CA ARG A 6 -45.30 20.16 -22.68
C ARG A 6 -43.96 20.29 -21.98
N SER A 7 -43.98 20.71 -20.72
CA SER A 7 -42.80 20.72 -19.85
C SER A 7 -42.54 19.29 -19.37
N THR A 8 -41.58 18.62 -20.00
CA THR A 8 -41.03 17.35 -19.52
C THR A 8 -40.08 17.66 -18.36
N VAL A 9 -40.49 17.37 -17.13
CA VAL A 9 -39.58 17.40 -15.98
C VAL A 9 -38.74 16.12 -16.04
N ALA A 10 -37.50 16.25 -16.51
CA ALA A 10 -36.51 15.18 -16.40
C ALA A 10 -36.03 15.13 -14.95
N LEU A 11 -36.40 14.07 -14.23
CA LEU A 11 -35.86 13.78 -12.91
C LEU A 11 -34.45 13.21 -13.10
N ALA A 12 -33.42 14.05 -12.95
CA ALA A 12 -32.04 13.60 -12.92
C ALA A 12 -31.78 12.87 -11.59
N ALA A 13 -31.64 11.55 -11.64
CA ALA A 13 -31.14 10.78 -10.51
C ALA A 13 -29.64 11.08 -10.35
N LEU A 14 -29.30 11.85 -9.32
CA LEU A 14 -27.91 12.07 -8.91
C LEU A 14 -27.43 10.81 -8.18
N THR A 15 -26.77 9.89 -8.90
CA THR A 15 -26.02 8.81 -8.26
C THR A 15 -24.77 9.41 -7.64
N ILE A 16 -24.80 9.63 -6.32
CA ILE A 16 -23.59 9.87 -5.54
C ILE A 16 -22.89 8.51 -5.43
N ALA A 17 -21.94 8.24 -6.32
CA ALA A 17 -20.97 7.18 -6.08
C ALA A 17 -20.08 7.66 -4.92
N ALA A 18 -20.34 7.14 -3.71
CA ALA A 18 -19.37 7.29 -2.64
C ALA A 18 -18.07 6.65 -3.13
N ALA A 19 -16.97 7.39 -3.14
CA ALA A 19 -15.66 6.82 -3.42
C ALA A 19 -15.43 5.68 -2.42
N ALA A 20 -15.34 4.45 -2.92
CA ALA A 20 -15.00 3.30 -2.12
C ALA A 20 -13.57 3.51 -1.62
N HIS A 21 -13.40 3.78 -0.32
CA HIS A 21 -12.08 3.95 0.26
C HIS A 21 -11.41 2.59 0.42
N ALA A 22 -10.20 2.41 -0.12
CA ALA A 22 -9.45 1.17 0.04
C ALA A 22 -9.37 0.76 1.53
N GLN A 23 -9.55 -0.53 1.80
CA GLN A 23 -9.51 -1.11 3.14
C GLN A 23 -8.15 -1.76 3.38
N THR A 24 -7.47 -1.37 4.45
CA THR A 24 -6.26 -2.07 4.91
C THR A 24 -6.60 -3.46 5.41
N VAL A 25 -5.97 -4.47 4.82
CA VAL A 25 -6.13 -5.89 5.20
C VAL A 25 -4.90 -6.43 5.92
N TRP A 26 -3.75 -5.81 5.69
CA TRP A 26 -2.54 -6.07 6.43
C TRP A 26 -1.74 -4.77 6.62
N TYR A 27 -1.16 -4.62 7.79
CA TYR A 27 -0.24 -3.55 8.16
C TYR A 27 0.67 -4.07 9.28
N ASN A 28 1.98 -4.07 9.06
CA ASN A 28 2.91 -4.68 9.99
C ASN A 28 2.99 -3.94 11.34
N GLY A 29 2.71 -2.63 11.35
CA GLY A 29 2.64 -1.82 12.57
C GLY A 29 3.30 -0.45 12.42
N ASP A 30 3.08 0.40 13.43
CA ASP A 30 3.59 1.76 13.49
C ASP A 30 5.11 1.80 13.61
N PRO A 31 5.78 2.80 13.01
CA PRO A 31 7.21 3.00 13.20
C PRO A 31 7.59 3.08 14.67
N ASP A 32 8.62 2.33 15.07
CA ASP A 32 9.10 2.28 16.46
C ASP A 32 10.24 3.27 16.74
N LEU A 33 10.72 3.96 15.70
CA LEU A 33 11.84 4.91 15.73
C LEU A 33 13.18 4.28 16.15
N VAL A 34 13.32 2.95 16.08
CA VAL A 34 14.53 2.24 16.50
C VAL A 34 15.54 2.15 15.35
N ASN A 35 15.09 1.86 14.14
CA ASN A 35 15.97 1.64 12.99
C ASN A 35 15.28 1.94 11.66
N GLY A 36 16.05 1.84 10.57
CA GLY A 36 15.54 1.81 9.21
C GLY A 36 16.52 1.11 8.28
N LEU A 37 16.00 0.48 7.22
CA LEU A 37 16.81 -0.23 6.24
C LEU A 37 16.58 0.35 4.84
N SER A 38 17.66 0.46 4.07
CA SER A 38 17.63 1.07 2.74
C SER A 38 16.61 0.36 1.85
N ALA A 39 15.62 1.12 1.38
CA ALA A 39 14.56 0.67 0.49
C ALA A 39 14.31 1.81 -0.50
N GLU A 40 15.07 1.79 -1.59
CA GLU A 40 15.22 2.95 -2.47
C GLU A 40 15.81 2.57 -3.82
N PHE A 41 15.54 3.41 -4.82
CA PHE A 41 16.03 3.27 -6.18
C PHE A 41 16.48 4.62 -6.75
N ASN A 42 17.58 4.63 -7.49
CA ASN A 42 18.13 5.84 -8.11
C ASN A 42 18.27 6.98 -7.09
N THR A 43 18.90 6.71 -5.96
CA THR A 43 19.26 7.69 -4.92
C THR A 43 20.79 7.71 -4.76
N ASN A 44 21.32 8.06 -3.58
CA ASN A 44 22.73 7.78 -3.27
C ASN A 44 23.03 6.27 -3.23
N VAL A 45 21.99 5.46 -2.98
CA VAL A 45 22.01 4.01 -3.11
C VAL A 45 21.43 3.66 -4.48
N THR A 46 22.06 2.70 -5.16
CA THR A 46 21.64 2.33 -6.51
C THR A 46 20.25 1.74 -6.50
N ASP A 47 20.12 0.52 -5.95
CA ASP A 47 18.88 -0.25 -5.88
C ASP A 47 18.86 -1.08 -4.59
N ALA A 48 17.80 -0.97 -3.80
CA ALA A 48 17.59 -1.73 -2.58
C ALA A 48 16.10 -2.04 -2.35
N TYR A 49 15.83 -3.27 -1.91
CA TYR A 49 14.53 -3.75 -1.47
C TYR A 49 14.63 -4.36 -0.08
N VAL A 50 13.60 -4.10 0.72
CA VAL A 50 13.34 -4.78 1.98
C VAL A 50 11.99 -5.47 1.83
N PHE A 51 12.00 -6.78 1.91
CA PHE A 51 10.82 -7.63 1.78
C PHE A 51 10.28 -7.97 3.16
N GLU A 52 8.97 -7.77 3.34
CA GLU A 52 8.23 -8.14 4.54
C GLU A 52 7.12 -9.13 4.24
N ASP A 53 6.85 -10.02 5.18
CA ASP A 53 5.87 -11.08 4.98
C ASP A 53 4.46 -10.70 5.43
N PHE A 54 3.46 -11.13 4.66
CA PHE A 54 2.06 -10.90 4.98
C PHE A 54 1.20 -12.10 4.59
N ASN A 55 0.21 -12.40 5.42
CA ASN A 55 -0.84 -13.36 5.10
C ASN A 55 -1.98 -12.64 4.40
N PHE A 56 -2.32 -13.12 3.21
CA PHE A 56 -3.42 -12.62 2.43
C PHE A 56 -4.56 -13.64 2.40
N GLY A 57 -5.79 -13.17 2.65
CA GLY A 57 -7.00 -14.00 2.58
C GLY A 57 -7.45 -14.33 1.15
N GLY A 58 -6.76 -13.79 0.14
CA GLY A 58 -7.12 -13.87 -1.27
C GLY A 58 -8.04 -12.72 -1.71
N GLY A 59 -7.99 -12.40 -3.01
CA GLY A 59 -8.72 -11.27 -3.59
C GLY A 59 -7.83 -10.36 -4.42
N THR A 60 -8.25 -9.10 -4.56
CA THR A 60 -7.54 -8.08 -5.35
C THR A 60 -6.87 -7.07 -4.43
N ILE A 61 -5.57 -6.86 -4.62
CA ILE A 61 -4.80 -5.76 -4.03
C ILE A 61 -4.82 -4.59 -5.02
N THR A 62 -5.03 -3.38 -4.51
CA THR A 62 -5.03 -2.13 -5.30
C THR A 62 -3.98 -1.14 -4.85
N ASP A 63 -3.62 -1.16 -3.56
CA ASP A 63 -2.67 -0.20 -3.01
C ASP A 63 -1.73 -0.90 -2.05
N ILE A 64 -0.47 -0.50 -2.12
CA ILE A 64 0.58 -0.87 -1.17
C ILE A 64 1.21 0.41 -0.63
N TRP A 65 1.70 0.34 0.59
CA TRP A 65 2.30 1.50 1.24
C TRP A 65 3.29 1.11 2.30
N GLY A 66 4.11 2.05 2.73
CA GLY A 66 5.01 1.89 3.86
C GLY A 66 5.40 3.22 4.47
N ASN A 67 6.07 3.15 5.61
CA ASN A 67 6.60 4.30 6.33
C ASN A 67 8.12 4.38 6.14
N PHE A 68 8.63 5.54 5.74
CA PHE A 68 10.01 5.74 5.33
C PHE A 68 10.63 6.98 5.98
N PHE A 69 11.89 6.87 6.39
CA PHE A 69 12.76 8.03 6.59
C PHE A 69 13.29 8.49 5.23
N MET A 70 13.01 9.74 4.83
CA MET A 70 13.45 10.28 3.54
C MET A 70 13.93 11.73 3.64
N ASP A 71 14.88 12.11 2.79
CA ASP A 71 15.38 13.50 2.64
C ASP A 71 15.20 14.04 1.19
N PHE A 72 14.35 13.38 0.40
CA PHE A 72 14.06 13.76 -0.98
C PHE A 72 12.56 13.62 -1.31
N ASN A 73 12.16 14.25 -2.41
CA ASN A 73 10.83 14.06 -3.00
C ASN A 73 10.91 12.91 -4.02
N ALA A 74 10.12 11.87 -3.81
CA ALA A 74 10.07 10.75 -4.73
C ALA A 74 9.59 11.18 -6.12
N VAL A 75 10.21 10.60 -7.16
CA VAL A 75 9.81 10.73 -8.56
C VAL A 75 9.10 9.47 -9.08
N GLY A 76 8.91 8.48 -8.22
CA GLY A 76 8.32 7.20 -8.57
C GLY A 76 8.45 6.16 -7.46
N PHE A 77 8.14 4.91 -7.81
CA PHE A 77 8.28 3.77 -6.93
C PHE A 77 8.59 2.49 -7.71
N MET A 78 9.23 1.56 -7.02
CA MET A 78 9.43 0.17 -7.41
C MET A 78 8.74 -0.73 -6.39
N TYR A 79 8.15 -1.82 -6.83
CA TYR A 79 7.60 -2.83 -5.92
C TYR A 79 7.69 -4.23 -6.47
N GLU A 80 7.68 -5.19 -5.55
CA GLU A 80 7.57 -6.61 -5.86
C GLU A 80 6.70 -7.32 -4.82
N ILE A 81 5.86 -8.26 -5.30
CA ILE A 81 5.14 -9.22 -4.46
C ILE A 81 5.62 -10.62 -4.83
N ARG A 82 6.15 -11.34 -3.85
CA ARG A 82 6.79 -12.65 -4.01
C ARG A 82 6.23 -13.70 -3.05
N SER A 83 6.58 -14.96 -3.24
CA SER A 83 6.38 -16.02 -2.25
C SER A 83 7.56 -16.98 -2.24
N ASN A 84 7.76 -17.73 -1.16
CA ASN A 84 8.86 -18.69 -1.02
C ASN A 84 10.26 -18.04 -1.19
N VAL A 85 10.42 -16.82 -0.68
CA VAL A 85 11.73 -16.15 -0.60
C VAL A 85 12.58 -16.88 0.44
N SER A 86 13.87 -17.02 0.18
CA SER A 86 14.85 -17.61 1.10
C SER A 86 16.25 -17.07 0.83
N ASN A 87 17.22 -17.42 1.68
CA ASN A 87 18.59 -16.93 1.55
C ASN A 87 19.18 -17.17 0.16
N GLY A 88 19.49 -16.08 -0.57
CA GLY A 88 20.03 -16.13 -1.93
C GLY A 88 19.00 -16.44 -3.04
N PHE A 89 17.71 -16.58 -2.71
CA PHE A 89 16.67 -16.96 -3.65
C PHE A 89 15.40 -16.11 -3.50
N GLY A 90 15.04 -15.40 -4.57
CA GLY A 90 13.90 -14.48 -4.60
C GLY A 90 12.53 -15.12 -4.70
N GLY A 91 12.43 -16.44 -4.57
CA GLY A 91 11.14 -17.11 -4.63
C GLY A 91 10.43 -17.01 -5.99
N VAL A 92 9.10 -17.11 -5.93
CA VAL A 92 8.19 -16.89 -7.05
C VAL A 92 7.78 -15.43 -7.07
N LEU A 93 7.97 -14.76 -8.21
CA LEU A 93 7.44 -13.42 -8.43
C LEU A 93 5.98 -13.50 -8.89
N HIS A 94 5.06 -12.89 -8.14
CA HIS A 94 3.64 -12.82 -8.49
C HIS A 94 3.29 -11.53 -9.19
N ALA A 95 3.87 -10.42 -8.74
CA ALA A 95 3.71 -9.11 -9.35
C ALA A 95 4.96 -8.26 -9.12
N SER A 96 5.28 -7.41 -10.09
CA SER A 96 6.24 -6.32 -9.91
C SER A 96 5.82 -5.13 -10.73
N GLY A 97 6.34 -3.98 -10.36
CA GLY A 97 6.08 -2.77 -11.10
C GLY A 97 6.93 -1.61 -10.65
N ASN A 98 6.67 -0.53 -11.35
CA ASN A 98 7.56 0.57 -11.63
C ASN A 98 6.63 1.66 -12.15
N THR A 99 6.70 2.91 -11.66
CA THR A 99 6.10 4.20 -12.14
C THR A 99 4.82 4.23 -13.01
N ASN A 100 4.07 3.13 -13.10
CA ASN A 100 2.93 2.94 -13.98
C ASN A 100 1.62 3.38 -13.29
N GLY A 101 1.69 3.80 -12.04
CA GLY A 101 0.57 4.26 -11.23
C GLY A 101 0.88 5.55 -10.48
N SER A 102 -0.13 6.10 -9.83
CA SER A 102 0.01 7.28 -8.98
C SER A 102 0.70 6.90 -7.67
N TYR A 103 1.33 7.86 -7.01
CA TYR A 103 1.84 7.67 -5.65
C TYR A 103 1.64 8.94 -4.84
N SER A 104 1.69 8.81 -3.51
CA SER A 104 1.66 9.93 -2.58
C SER A 104 2.76 9.78 -1.55
N GLN A 105 3.37 10.91 -1.19
CA GLN A 105 4.34 11.04 -0.11
C GLN A 105 3.78 12.07 0.87
N ALA A 106 3.43 11.65 2.08
CA ALA A 106 2.86 12.51 3.11
C ALA A 106 3.61 12.34 4.43
N LEU A 107 3.83 13.42 5.18
CA LEU A 107 4.48 13.32 6.49
C LEU A 107 3.68 12.40 7.42
N ASN A 108 4.35 11.42 8.04
CA ASN A 108 3.74 10.52 9.02
C ASN A 108 3.99 10.94 10.47
N GLY A 109 4.92 11.89 10.70
CA GLY A 109 5.25 12.41 12.03
C GLY A 109 6.29 11.61 12.81
N PHE A 110 6.78 10.49 12.26
CA PHE A 110 7.80 9.63 12.84
C PHE A 110 9.19 10.03 12.34
N ASN A 111 9.70 11.18 12.78
CA ASN A 111 11.01 11.70 12.37
C ASN A 111 12.14 11.16 13.26
N ALA A 112 13.27 10.73 12.67
CA ALA A 112 14.46 10.30 13.40
C ALA A 112 15.72 10.34 12.52
N PHE A 113 16.90 10.19 13.13
CA PHE A 113 18.20 10.10 12.43
C PHE A 113 18.53 11.27 11.49
N GLY A 114 17.90 12.43 11.69
CA GLY A 114 18.05 13.60 10.81
C GLY A 114 17.18 13.58 9.55
N TYR A 115 16.25 12.62 9.43
CA TYR A 115 15.29 12.49 8.34
C TYR A 115 13.87 12.80 8.80
N ASP A 116 13.06 13.28 7.85
CA ASP A 116 11.62 13.35 8.02
C ASP A 116 10.99 11.98 7.74
N GLY A 117 9.96 11.64 8.51
CA GLY A 117 9.16 10.43 8.33
C GLY A 117 8.02 10.69 7.35
N TYR A 118 7.89 9.81 6.37
CA TYR A 118 6.85 9.86 5.35
C TYR A 118 6.10 8.54 5.25
N GLU A 119 4.79 8.61 5.18
CA GLU A 119 3.97 7.55 4.61
C GLU A 119 4.04 7.69 3.09
N PHE A 120 4.53 6.63 2.45
CA PHE A 120 4.64 6.54 1.01
C PHE A 120 3.67 5.49 0.49
N ARG A 121 2.71 5.90 -0.33
CA ARG A 121 1.66 5.03 -0.89
C ARG A 121 1.81 4.93 -2.40
N ALA A 122 1.69 3.73 -2.94
CA ALA A 122 1.69 3.45 -4.36
C ALA A 122 0.34 2.84 -4.78
N ASP A 123 -0.32 3.50 -5.73
CA ASP A 123 -1.46 2.97 -6.48
C ASP A 123 -0.90 2.03 -7.54
N ILE A 124 -1.24 0.74 -7.44
CA ILE A 124 -0.70 -0.30 -8.30
C ILE A 124 -1.83 -0.91 -9.14
N PRO A 125 -1.51 -1.48 -10.33
CA PRO A 125 -2.51 -2.22 -11.07
C PRO A 125 -3.17 -3.30 -10.19
N ASP A 126 -4.46 -3.52 -10.36
CA ASP A 126 -5.20 -4.58 -9.66
C ASP A 126 -4.47 -5.93 -9.77
N ILE A 127 -3.99 -6.45 -8.64
CA ILE A 127 -3.31 -7.75 -8.57
C ILE A 127 -4.21 -8.73 -7.85
N PHE A 128 -4.64 -9.76 -8.57
CA PHE A 128 -5.38 -10.87 -7.99
C PHE A 128 -4.42 -11.93 -7.42
N LEU A 129 -4.52 -12.21 -6.12
CA LEU A 129 -3.79 -13.27 -5.45
C LEU A 129 -4.76 -14.25 -4.78
N GLY A 130 -4.34 -15.52 -4.71
CA GLY A 130 -5.00 -16.51 -3.87
C GLY A 130 -4.75 -16.24 -2.38
N ALA A 131 -5.39 -17.02 -1.53
CA ALA A 131 -5.03 -17.04 -0.11
C ALA A 131 -3.63 -17.65 0.06
N GLY A 132 -2.79 -17.03 0.90
CA GLY A 132 -1.43 -17.51 1.14
C GLY A 132 -0.55 -16.49 1.86
N THR A 133 0.71 -16.87 2.05
CA THR A 133 1.76 -15.99 2.60
C THR A 133 2.62 -15.46 1.46
N TYR A 134 2.80 -14.14 1.45
CA TYR A 134 3.53 -13.41 0.42
C TYR A 134 4.55 -12.49 1.06
N MET A 135 5.48 -12.00 0.25
CA MET A 135 6.48 -11.00 0.61
C MET A 135 6.20 -9.74 -0.20
N LEU A 136 6.18 -8.58 0.46
CA LEU A 136 6.03 -7.26 -0.16
C LEU A 136 7.33 -6.48 0.00
N ALA A 137 7.81 -5.89 -1.10
CA ALA A 137 8.77 -4.80 -1.03
C ALA A 137 8.23 -3.59 -1.79
N LEU A 138 8.44 -2.40 -1.24
CA LEU A 138 8.14 -1.11 -1.87
C LEU A 138 9.32 -0.18 -1.63
N SER A 139 9.82 0.44 -2.70
CA SER A 139 10.97 1.33 -2.64
C SER A 139 10.68 2.63 -3.41
N PRO A 140 10.71 3.81 -2.75
CA PRO A 140 10.64 5.09 -3.45
C PRO A 140 11.82 5.28 -4.43
N ILE A 141 11.54 5.92 -5.56
CA ILE A 141 12.55 6.27 -6.57
C ILE A 141 12.95 7.74 -6.40
N GLY A 142 14.24 8.01 -6.33
CA GLY A 142 14.80 9.36 -6.32
C GLY A 142 15.32 9.82 -7.69
N SER A 143 16.07 10.92 -7.68
CA SER A 143 16.67 11.54 -8.87
C SER A 143 18.21 11.51 -8.84
N GLY A 144 18.79 10.45 -8.27
CA GLY A 144 20.23 10.22 -8.12
C GLY A 144 20.85 10.89 -6.90
N GLN A 145 20.06 11.33 -5.92
CA GLN A 145 20.46 11.98 -4.68
C GLN A 145 19.50 11.61 -3.54
N GLY A 146 19.89 11.89 -2.30
CA GLY A 146 19.11 11.61 -1.10
C GLY A 146 19.18 10.13 -0.68
N ASN A 147 18.46 9.79 0.38
CA ASN A 147 18.31 8.42 0.87
C ASN A 147 16.87 8.14 1.31
N SER A 148 16.45 6.89 1.22
CA SER A 148 15.18 6.37 1.75
C SER A 148 15.40 5.07 2.50
N PHE A 149 14.90 5.04 3.74
CA PHE A 149 14.95 3.87 4.61
C PHE A 149 13.54 3.50 5.04
N VAL A 150 13.08 2.28 4.78
CA VAL A 150 11.83 1.82 5.38
C VAL A 150 12.02 1.73 6.90
N GLN A 151 11.06 2.26 7.65
CA GLN A 151 11.12 2.38 9.10
C GLN A 151 10.83 1.02 9.75
N SER A 152 11.59 0.66 10.79
CA SER A 152 11.29 -0.52 11.59
C SER A 152 9.99 -0.35 12.38
N THR A 153 9.38 -1.46 12.76
CA THR A 153 8.19 -1.53 13.62
C THR A 153 8.34 -2.63 14.65
N SER A 154 7.63 -2.48 15.77
CA SER A 154 7.48 -3.49 16.82
C SER A 154 6.07 -4.13 16.82
N GLY A 155 5.37 -4.09 15.68
CA GLY A 155 4.00 -4.64 15.56
C GLY A 155 2.88 -3.77 16.14
N LEU A 156 3.19 -2.60 16.72
CA LEU A 156 2.21 -1.78 17.42
C LEU A 156 1.12 -1.29 16.44
N ASN A 157 -0.15 -1.45 16.81
CA ASN A 157 -1.31 -1.11 15.97
C ASN A 157 -1.37 -1.86 14.61
N GLY A 158 -0.63 -2.96 14.47
CA GLY A 158 -0.66 -3.78 13.26
C GLY A 158 -2.05 -4.36 12.96
N VAL A 159 -2.31 -4.62 11.69
CA VAL A 159 -3.55 -5.19 11.14
C VAL A 159 -3.19 -6.47 10.39
N GLY A 160 -3.99 -7.52 10.56
CA GLY A 160 -3.71 -8.80 9.92
C GLY A 160 -2.56 -9.53 10.60
N SER A 161 -1.90 -10.43 9.86
CA SER A 161 -0.76 -11.21 10.35
C SER A 161 0.16 -11.62 9.20
N PRO A 162 1.40 -12.05 9.50
CA PRO A 162 2.05 -11.85 10.80
C PRO A 162 2.41 -10.38 11.01
N ASN A 163 2.59 -10.02 12.28
CA ASN A 163 3.18 -8.75 12.69
C ASN A 163 4.29 -9.08 13.69
N ASP A 164 5.44 -8.40 13.59
CA ASP A 164 6.55 -8.53 14.56
C ASP A 164 7.03 -10.00 14.74
N ASN A 165 7.27 -10.71 13.62
CA ASN A 165 7.75 -12.09 13.56
C ASN A 165 9.19 -12.24 13.06
N ASP A 166 9.94 -11.15 12.95
CA ASP A 166 11.36 -11.07 12.60
C ASP A 166 11.70 -11.68 11.23
N LEU A 167 10.77 -11.60 10.27
CA LEU A 167 10.85 -12.33 9.01
C LEU A 167 10.84 -11.40 7.80
N ASN A 168 12.04 -10.90 7.50
CA ASN A 168 12.29 -10.04 6.35
C ASN A 168 13.49 -10.50 5.53
N TRP A 169 13.55 -10.04 4.27
CA TRP A 169 14.71 -10.25 3.42
C TRP A 169 15.20 -8.95 2.81
N PHE A 170 16.51 -8.79 2.80
CA PHE A 170 17.17 -7.66 2.17
C PHE A 170 17.79 -8.06 0.82
N GLN A 171 17.55 -7.25 -0.19
CA GLN A 171 18.26 -7.34 -1.47
C GLN A 171 18.77 -5.98 -1.88
N SER A 172 20.04 -5.90 -2.25
CA SER A 172 20.59 -4.68 -2.82
C SER A 172 21.77 -4.96 -3.74
N ILE A 173 21.73 -4.33 -4.91
CA ILE A 173 22.85 -4.34 -5.86
C ILE A 173 24.00 -3.48 -5.31
N HIS A 174 23.69 -2.40 -4.58
CA HIS A 174 24.70 -1.50 -4.02
C HIS A 174 25.65 -2.22 -3.05
N TRP A 175 25.11 -3.07 -2.17
CA TRP A 175 25.89 -3.86 -1.23
C TRP A 175 26.15 -5.30 -1.68
N GLY A 176 25.78 -5.67 -2.91
CA GLY A 176 25.94 -7.04 -3.42
C GLY A 176 25.19 -8.10 -2.60
N THR A 177 24.11 -7.71 -1.92
CA THR A 177 23.31 -8.58 -1.05
C THR A 177 22.14 -9.16 -1.83
N THR A 178 21.96 -10.48 -1.78
CA THR A 178 20.92 -11.19 -2.54
C THR A 178 20.03 -11.96 -1.58
N TYR A 179 18.79 -11.47 -1.37
CA TYR A 179 17.78 -12.02 -0.46
C TYR A 179 18.37 -12.53 0.85
N PHE A 180 19.00 -11.67 1.64
CA PHE A 180 19.56 -12.04 2.93
C PHE A 180 18.51 -11.87 4.03
N GLU A 181 18.20 -12.95 4.72
CA GLU A 181 17.19 -12.98 5.78
C GLU A 181 17.65 -12.17 7.01
N ASN A 182 16.72 -11.38 7.54
CA ASN A 182 16.86 -10.68 8.81
C ASN A 182 18.17 -9.87 8.91
N TYR A 183 18.42 -9.04 7.91
CA TYR A 183 19.68 -8.30 7.76
C TYR A 183 20.00 -7.41 8.96
N LEU A 184 18.97 -6.83 9.59
CA LEU A 184 19.08 -6.04 10.81
C LEU A 184 18.74 -6.79 12.11
N GLN A 185 18.75 -8.13 12.09
CA GLN A 185 18.56 -9.02 13.24
C GLN A 185 17.44 -8.60 14.21
N GLY A 186 16.25 -9.18 14.03
CA GLY A 186 15.10 -8.99 14.91
C GLY A 186 14.40 -7.66 14.67
N SER A 187 14.36 -7.21 13.42
CA SER A 187 13.64 -6.00 13.01
C SER A 187 12.63 -6.38 11.96
N ASP A 188 11.40 -5.89 12.09
CA ASP A 188 10.41 -5.90 11.02
C ASP A 188 10.14 -4.49 10.53
N PHE A 189 9.55 -4.35 9.35
CA PHE A 189 9.39 -3.06 8.67
C PHE A 189 7.93 -2.70 8.40
N SER A 190 7.66 -1.40 8.53
CA SER A 190 6.31 -0.83 8.49
C SER A 190 5.78 -0.72 7.07
N TYR A 191 5.15 -1.80 6.58
CA TYR A 191 4.41 -1.85 5.31
C TYR A 191 2.94 -2.17 5.52
N GLY A 192 2.11 -1.85 4.53
CA GLY A 192 0.71 -2.23 4.50
C GLY A 192 0.17 -2.50 3.10
N VAL A 193 -0.93 -3.26 3.07
CA VAL A 193 -1.64 -3.72 1.87
C VAL A 193 -3.11 -3.35 2.00
N ASN A 194 -3.66 -2.73 0.96
CA ASN A 194 -5.08 -2.42 0.88
C ASN A 194 -5.76 -3.16 -0.28
N VAL A 195 -7.04 -3.44 -0.09
CA VAL A 195 -7.95 -4.00 -1.08
C VAL A 195 -9.08 -3.00 -1.37
N PRO A 196 -9.83 -3.15 -2.47
CA PRO A 196 -11.01 -2.33 -2.72
C PRO A 196 -12.01 -2.39 -1.55
N ALA A 197 -12.65 -1.26 -1.25
CA ALA A 197 -13.69 -1.25 -0.22
C ALA A 197 -14.82 -2.26 -0.56
N PRO A 198 -15.39 -2.95 0.45
CA PRO A 198 -16.57 -3.77 0.24
C PRO A 198 -17.71 -2.96 -0.38
N ALA A 199 -18.30 -3.45 -1.48
CA ALA A 199 -19.39 -2.77 -2.20
C ALA A 199 -20.70 -2.58 -1.39
N SER A 200 -20.76 -3.10 -0.16
CA SER A 200 -21.93 -3.09 0.73
C SER A 200 -22.35 -1.68 1.19
N VAL A 201 -21.51 -0.66 1.05
CA VAL A 201 -21.88 0.73 1.38
C VAL A 201 -22.85 1.33 0.35
N ALA A 202 -22.84 0.87 -0.90
CA ALA A 202 -23.73 1.40 -1.95
C ALA A 202 -25.20 0.96 -1.78
N LEU A 203 -25.46 -0.18 -1.12
CA LEU A 203 -26.81 -0.76 -1.03
C LEU A 203 -27.68 -0.14 0.08
N LEU A 204 -27.07 0.45 1.12
CA LEU A 204 -27.82 1.11 2.20
C LEU A 204 -28.52 2.40 1.75
N GLY A 205 -28.03 3.07 0.71
CA GLY A 205 -28.64 4.28 0.14
C GLY A 205 -29.90 4.03 -0.70
N LEU A 206 -30.02 2.85 -1.33
CA LEU A 206 -31.18 2.49 -2.14
C LEU A 206 -32.32 1.86 -1.34
N GLY A 207 -32.03 1.15 -0.24
CA GLY A 207 -33.05 0.49 0.59
C GLY A 207 -33.93 1.46 1.38
N GLY A 208 -33.39 2.63 1.76
CA GLY A 208 -34.13 3.64 2.54
C GLY A 208 -35.20 4.39 1.75
N LEU A 209 -35.08 4.50 0.43
CA LEU A 209 -35.99 5.30 -0.41
C LEU A 209 -37.26 4.56 -0.85
N ILE A 210 -37.30 3.23 -0.70
CA ILE A 210 -38.48 2.41 -1.11
C ILE A 210 -39.51 2.30 0.03
N ALA A 211 -39.17 2.68 1.26
CA ALA A 211 -40.03 2.48 2.44
C ALA A 211 -41.08 3.59 2.70
N THR A 212 -41.16 4.65 1.90
CA THR A 212 -42.09 5.77 2.14
C THR A 212 -43.08 6.02 0.99
N ARG A 213 -43.88 5.00 0.64
CA ARG A 213 -45.20 5.28 0.03
C ARG A 213 -46.30 4.47 0.70
N ARG A 214 -46.56 4.80 1.97
CA ARG A 214 -47.73 4.31 2.71
C ARG A 214 -48.99 4.99 2.14
N ARG A 215 -49.74 4.21 1.38
CA ARG A 215 -51.07 4.46 0.81
C ARG A 215 -52.01 5.11 1.84
N ARG A 216 -52.66 6.22 1.51
CA ARG A 216 -53.86 6.71 2.21
C ARG A 216 -54.87 7.28 1.21
N GLY A 217 -56.11 6.80 1.37
CA GLY A 217 -57.36 7.50 1.09
C GLY A 217 -57.70 7.73 -0.36
#